data_AF-A0A0K2SJF0-F1
#
_entry.id   AF-A0A0K2SJF0-F1
#
_cell.length_a   1.000
_cell.length_b   1.000
_cell.length_c   1.000
_cell.angle_alpha   90.00
_cell.angle_beta   90.00
_cell.angle_gamma   90.00
#
_symmetry.space_group_name_H-M   'P 1'
#
loop_
_entity.id
_entity.type
_entity.pdbx_description
1 polymer ?
#
loop_
_entity_poly.entity_id
_entity_poly.type
_entity_poly.pdbx_seq_one_letter_code
_entity_poly.pdbx_strand_id
1 'polypeptide(L)' 'MVTYRYDANGNVVERAGGEGTVRYTYDSRNQLTRVDFPDGTWVRYAYDA' A
#
# COMPACT_ATOMS: atom_id res chain seq x y z
N MET A 1 10.88 11.78 10.28
CA MET A 1 11.45 11.02 9.15
C MET A 1 10.36 10.13 8.57
N VAL A 2 10.28 10.00 7.25
CA VAL A 2 9.36 9.06 6.58
C VAL A 2 10.21 8.00 5.87
N THR A 3 9.83 6.74 6.00
CA THR A 3 10.49 5.60 5.34
C THR A 3 9.53 4.92 4.38
N TYR A 4 10.12 4.31 3.34
CA TYR A 4 9.40 3.59 2.30
C TYR A 4 10.00 2.20 2.12
N ARG A 5 9.13 1.21 1.91
CA ARG A 5 9.52 -0.14 1.45
C ARG A 5 8.87 -0.41 0.11
N TYR A 6 9.59 -1.16 -0.72
CA TYR A 6 9.20 -1.45 -2.09
C TYR A 6 9.14 -2.95 -2.32
N ASP A 7 8.23 -3.39 -3.19
CA ASP A 7 8.28 -4.74 -3.77
C ASP A 7 9.35 -4.84 -4.87
N ALA A 8 9.48 -6.03 -5.46
CA ALA A 8 10.43 -6.29 -6.55
C ALA A 8 10.12 -5.51 -7.85
N ASN A 9 8.89 -5.03 -8.02
CA ASN A 9 8.45 -4.24 -9.17
C ASN A 9 8.63 -2.73 -8.93
N GLY A 10 9.11 -2.33 -7.76
CA GLY A 10 9.31 -0.93 -7.38
C GLY A 10 8.03 -0.25 -6.87
N ASN A 11 6.97 -0.99 -6.59
CA ASN A 11 5.78 -0.43 -5.97
C ASN A 11 6.01 -0.23 -4.47
N VAL A 12 5.52 0.88 -3.90
CA VAL A 12 5.59 1.13 -2.46
C VAL A 12 4.61 0.20 -1.74
N VAL A 13 5.10 -0.71 -0.89
CA VAL A 13 4.25 -1.61 -0.09
C VAL A 13 4.03 -1.13 1.34
N GLU A 14 4.91 -0.24 1.83
CA GLU A 14 4.79 0.34 3.17
C GLU A 14 5.35 1.77 3.17
N ARG A 15 4.59 2.69 3.75
CA ARG A 15 5.04 4.04 4.10
C ARG A 15 4.87 4.22 5.60
N ALA A 16 5.97 4.43 6.32
CA ALA A 16 5.94 4.67 7.77
C ALA A 16 6.42 6.09 8.08
N GLY A 17 5.69 6.80 8.93
CA GLY A 17 6.02 8.16 9.36
C GLY A 17 5.51 8.47 10.76
N GLY A 18 5.57 9.73 11.16
CA GLY A 18 5.09 10.17 12.49
C GLY A 18 3.59 9.95 12.72
N GLU A 19 2.82 9.81 11.65
CA GLU A 19 1.37 9.57 11.66
C GLU A 19 1.01 8.07 11.67
N GLY A 20 2.01 7.19 11.67
CA GLY A 20 1.85 5.74 11.62
C GLY A 20 2.24 5.13 10.28
N THR A 21 1.80 3.89 10.07
CA THR A 21 2.18 3.07 8.91
C THR A 21 0.98 2.85 7.98
N VAL A 22 1.13 3.21 6.72
CA VAL A 22 0.20 2.89 5.64
C VAL A 22 0.77 1.73 4.83
N ARG A 23 -0.05 0.73 4.52
CA ARG A 23 0.35 -0.43 3.70
C ARG A 23 -0.44 -0.49 2.41
N TYR A 24 0.22 -0.96 1.36
CA TYR A 24 -0.34 -1.03 0.01
C TYR A 24 -0.19 -2.47 -0.50
N THR A 25 -1.26 -3.00 -1.10
CA THR A 25 -1.26 -4.33 -1.73
C THR A 25 -1.50 -4.18 -3.21
N TYR A 26 -0.72 -4.89 -4.03
CA TYR A 26 -0.83 -4.89 -5.48
C TYR A 26 -1.21 -6.29 -5.98
N ASP A 27 -1.93 -6.35 -7.10
CA ASP A 27 -2.14 -7.62 -7.81
C ASP A 27 -0.96 -7.97 -8.72
N SER A 28 -1.08 -9.10 -9.42
CA SER A 28 -0.04 -9.58 -10.35
C SER A 28 0.17 -8.69 -11.58
N ARG A 29 -0.72 -7.71 -11.82
CA ARG A 29 -0.61 -6.72 -12.90
C ARG A 29 -0.07 -5.38 -12.40
N ASN A 30 0.48 -5.34 -11.18
CA ASN A 30 0.96 -4.12 -10.51
C ASN A 30 -0.13 -3.07 -10.27
N GLN A 31 -1.39 -3.50 -10.14
CA GLN A 31 -2.49 -2.59 -9.84
C GLN A 31 -2.75 -2.58 -8.32
N LEU A 32 -2.91 -1.39 -7.73
CA LEU A 32 -3.14 -1.21 -6.30
C LEU A 32 -4.53 -1.75 -5.93
N THR A 33 -4.61 -2.85 -5.19
CA THR A 33 -5.89 -3.46 -4.80
C THR A 33 -6.32 -3.13 -3.38
N ARG A 34 -5.43 -2.69 -2.49
CA ARG A 34 -5.78 -2.36 -1.10
C ARG A 34 -4.84 -1.33 -0.48
N VAL A 35 -5.41 -0.47 0.36
CA VAL A 35 -4.68 0.42 1.26
C VAL A 35 -5.17 0.19 2.69
N ASP A 36 -4.25 -0.06 3.62
CA ASP A 36 -4.51 -0.21 5.05
C ASP A 36 -3.94 1.00 5.81
N PHE A 37 -4.78 1.66 6.60
CA PHE A 37 -4.45 2.87 7.35
C PHE A 37 -4.08 2.58 8.81
N PRO A 38 -3.35 3.49 9.48
CA PRO A 38 -2.92 3.30 10.87
C PRO A 38 -4.07 3.20 11.88
N ASP A 39 -5.23 3.77 11.56
CA ASP A 39 -6.45 3.72 12.39
C ASP A 39 -7.21 2.39 12.26
N GLY A 40 -6.69 1.44 11.48
CA GLY A 40 -7.30 0.14 11.23
C GLY A 40 -8.36 0.15 10.12
N THR A 41 -8.67 1.32 9.55
CA THR A 41 -9.53 1.40 8.37
C THR A 41 -8.77 0.98 7.11
N TRP A 42 -9.51 0.60 6.08
CA TRP A 42 -8.92 0.20 4.81
C TRP A 42 -9.85 0.53 3.65
N VAL A 43 -9.26 0.65 2.46
CA VAL A 43 -9.98 0.75 1.19
C VAL A 43 -9.51 -0.36 0.25
N ARG A 44 -10.43 -0.88 -0.56
CA ARG A 44 -10.14 -1.89 -1.58
C ARG A 44 -10.58 -1.39 -2.95
N TYR A 45 -9.72 -1.62 -3.93
CA TYR A 45 -10.00 -1.36 -5.34
C TYR A 45 -10.21 -2.69 -6.05
N ALA A 46 -11.18 -2.71 -6.96
CA ALA A 46 -11.42 -3.81 -7.87
C ALA A 46 -11.28 -3.28 -9.29
N TYR A 47 -10.46 -3.96 -10.09
CA TYR A 47 -10.28 -3.67 -11.49
C TYR A 47 -10.97 -4.73 -12.32
N ASP A 48 -11.57 -4.27 -13.42
CA ASP A 48 -12.05 -5.10 -14.52
C ASP A 48 -10.86 -5.74 -15.27
N ALA A 49 -11.14 -6.81 -16.02
CA ALA A 49 -10.15 -7.65 -16.68
C ALA A 49 -9.82 -7.19 -18.10
#